data_AF-A0A3B0UJK3-F1
#
_entry.id   AF-A0A3B0UJK3-F1
#
_cell.length_a   1.000
_cell.length_b   1.000
_cell.length_c   1.000
_cell.angle_alpha   90.00
_cell.angle_beta   90.00
_cell.angle_gamma   90.00
#
_symmetry.space_group_name_H-M   'P 1'
#
loop_
_entity.id
_entity.type
_entity.pdbx_description
1 polymer ?
#
loop_
_entity_poly.entity_id
_entity_poly.type
_entity_poly.pdbx_seq_one_letter_code
_entity_poly.pdbx_strand_id
1 'polypeptide(L)'
;MKVAISMISDGFKEATKGTTAYHIWMSVLTLLMLFGAYSYYQQIVYGLSVTGMTDRVSWGLYISNFTFLVGVAAAAVMLVLPTYILKDVDFSQAVLIGEGLAVSALIMCLAFVTVDMGGPARL
;
A
#
# COMPACT_ATOMS: atom_id res chain seq x y z
N MET A 1 4.44 0.44 -26.83
CA MET A 1 3.61 -0.69 -26.39
C MET A 1 4.41 -1.97 -26.08
N LYS A 2 5.25 -2.48 -27.01
CA LYS A 2 6.09 -3.68 -26.75
C LYS A 2 7.03 -3.55 -25.54
N VAL A 3 7.62 -2.37 -25.35
CA VAL A 3 8.55 -2.08 -24.22
C VAL A 3 7.84 -2.09 -22.86
N ALA A 4 6.60 -1.62 -22.77
CA ALA A 4 5.84 -1.64 -21.51
C ALA A 4 5.49 -3.08 -21.10
N ILE A 5 5.10 -3.91 -22.06
CA ILE A 5 4.76 -5.32 -21.82
C ILE A 5 6.01 -6.12 -21.44
N SER A 6 7.16 -5.86 -22.08
CA SER A 6 8.42 -6.52 -21.71
C SER A 6 8.88 -6.10 -20.31
N MET A 7 8.80 -4.80 -19.96
CA MET A 7 9.13 -4.33 -18.61
C MET A 7 8.26 -4.98 -17.52
N ILE A 8 6.95 -5.14 -17.76
CA ILE A 8 6.05 -5.80 -16.81
C ILE A 8 6.39 -7.29 -16.69
N SER A 9 6.63 -7.97 -17.81
CA SER A 9 7.01 -9.39 -17.83
C SER A 9 8.35 -9.64 -17.12
N ASP A 10 9.34 -8.79 -17.38
CA ASP A 10 10.67 -8.91 -16.79
C ASP A 10 10.65 -8.57 -15.30
N GLY A 11 9.87 -7.56 -14.90
CA GLY A 11 9.61 -7.25 -13.49
C GLY A 11 8.93 -8.40 -12.75
N PHE A 12 7.98 -9.09 -13.38
CA PHE A 12 7.30 -10.24 -12.77
C PHE A 12 8.23 -11.45 -12.62
N LYS A 13 9.09 -11.70 -13.61
CA LYS A 13 10.11 -12.76 -13.54
C LYS A 13 11.15 -12.49 -12.46
N GLU A 14 11.57 -11.24 -12.30
CA GLU A 14 12.53 -10.87 -11.27
C GLU A 14 11.89 -10.92 -9.88
N ALA A 15 10.65 -10.45 -9.75
CA ALA A 15 9.88 -10.54 -8.50
C ALA A 15 9.53 -11.98 -8.09
N THR A 16 9.65 -12.97 -8.97
CA THR A 16 9.38 -14.38 -8.63
C THR A 16 10.63 -15.24 -8.55
N LYS A 17 11.81 -14.67 -8.83
CA LYS A 17 13.10 -15.32 -8.59
C LYS A 17 13.60 -14.98 -7.19
N GLY A 18 13.90 -16.00 -6.39
CA GLY A 18 14.52 -15.80 -5.10
C GLY A 18 15.01 -17.08 -4.45
N THR A 19 15.60 -16.92 -3.28
CA THR A 19 16.02 -18.03 -2.41
C THR A 19 14.81 -18.70 -1.74
N THR A 20 14.99 -19.86 -1.14
CA THR A 20 13.90 -20.54 -0.40
C THR A 20 13.29 -19.64 0.68
N ALA A 21 14.10 -18.82 1.35
CA ALA A 21 13.62 -17.83 2.32
C ALA A 21 12.72 -16.75 1.69
N TYR A 22 13.05 -16.29 0.48
CA TYR A 22 12.22 -15.35 -0.27
C TYR A 22 10.85 -15.93 -0.58
N HIS A 23 10.79 -17.18 -1.05
CA HIS A 23 9.52 -17.85 -1.34
C HIS A 23 8.67 -18.06 -0.09
N ILE A 24 9.28 -18.44 1.04
CA ILE A 24 8.56 -18.55 2.32
C ILE A 24 7.97 -17.18 2.73
N TRP A 25 8.78 -16.12 2.65
CA TRP A 25 8.31 -14.76 2.96
C TRP A 25 7.14 -14.33 2.08
N MET A 26 7.25 -14.55 0.77
CA MET A 26 6.18 -14.25 -0.19
C MET A 26 4.91 -15.06 0.06
N SER A 27 5.03 -16.35 0.40
CA SER A 27 3.89 -17.19 0.77
C SER A 27 3.19 -16.67 2.04
N VAL A 28 3.94 -16.28 3.07
CA VAL A 28 3.38 -15.72 4.30
C VAL A 28 2.63 -14.42 4.02
N LEU A 29 3.22 -13.51 3.26
CA LEU A 29 2.56 -12.26 2.86
C LEU A 29 1.27 -12.51 2.06
N THR A 30 1.29 -13.50 1.17
CA THR A 30 0.11 -13.87 0.37
C THR A 30 -1.00 -14.43 1.26
N LEU A 31 -0.68 -15.27 2.25
CA LEU A 31 -1.65 -15.77 3.22
C LEU A 31 -2.28 -14.64 4.05
N LEU A 32 -1.48 -13.66 4.49
CA LEU A 32 -1.99 -12.49 5.20
C LEU A 32 -2.93 -11.64 4.33
N MET A 33 -2.59 -11.44 3.05
CA MET A 33 -3.47 -10.75 2.10
C MET A 33 -4.80 -11.48 1.90
N LEU A 34 -4.78 -12.82 1.78
CA LEU A 34 -6.01 -13.62 1.66
C LEU A 34 -6.88 -13.53 2.91
N PHE A 35 -6.28 -13.53 4.09
CA PHE A 35 -7.02 -13.34 5.35
C PHE A 35 -7.65 -11.95 5.44
N GLY A 36 -6.90 -10.91 5.02
CA GLY A 36 -7.41 -9.54 4.91
C GLY A 36 -8.58 -9.43 3.93
N ALA A 37 -8.45 -10.04 2.74
CA ALA A 37 -9.50 -10.06 1.73
C ALA A 37 -10.76 -10.80 2.21
N TYR A 38 -10.59 -11.91 2.93
CA TYR A 38 -11.71 -12.62 3.56
C TYR A 38 -12.42 -11.75 4.61
N SER A 39 -11.66 -11.05 5.45
CA SER A 39 -12.22 -10.14 6.46
C SER A 39 -12.99 -8.98 5.80
N TYR A 40 -12.46 -8.43 4.71
CA TYR A 40 -13.13 -7.39 3.92
C TYR A 40 -14.41 -7.90 3.25
N TYR A 41 -14.40 -9.14 2.74
CA TYR A 41 -15.61 -9.77 2.21
C TYR A 41 -16.70 -9.86 3.29
N GLN A 42 -16.36 -10.28 4.51
CA GLN A 42 -17.33 -10.31 5.61
C GLN A 42 -17.85 -8.92 5.96
N GLN A 43 -17.00 -7.89 5.94
CA GLN A 43 -17.41 -6.50 6.16
C GLN A 43 -18.40 -6.00 5.09
N ILE A 44 -18.24 -6.40 3.82
CA ILE A 44 -19.20 -6.05 2.75
C ILE A 44 -20.57 -6.69 3.00
N VAL A 45 -20.60 -7.94 3.47
CA VAL A 45 -21.85 -8.70 3.67
C VAL A 45 -22.60 -8.28 4.93
N TYR A 46 -21.90 -8.17 6.06
CA TYR A 46 -22.49 -7.88 7.37
C TYR A 46 -22.47 -6.38 7.73
N GLY A 47 -21.82 -5.55 6.90
CA GLY A 47 -21.69 -4.11 7.10
C GLY A 47 -20.53 -3.72 8.02
N LEU A 48 -20.39 -2.40 8.23
CA LEU A 48 -19.34 -1.82 9.06
C LEU A 48 -19.39 -2.24 10.55
N SER A 49 -20.49 -2.82 11.01
CA SER A 49 -20.65 -3.28 12.40
C SER A 49 -19.59 -4.34 12.80
N VAL A 50 -19.11 -5.15 11.85
CA VAL A 50 -18.07 -6.17 12.09
C VAL A 50 -16.74 -5.57 12.53
N THR A 51 -16.49 -4.31 12.19
CA THR A 51 -15.24 -3.61 12.52
C THR A 51 -15.16 -3.18 13.98
N GLY A 52 -16.26 -3.28 14.74
CA GLY A 52 -16.36 -2.81 16.12
C GLY A 52 -16.47 -1.30 16.26
N MET A 53 -16.65 -0.56 15.16
CA MET A 53 -16.94 0.87 15.19
C MET A 53 -18.33 1.13 15.80
N THR A 54 -18.45 2.25 16.53
CA THR A 54 -19.70 2.66 17.19
C THR A 54 -20.06 4.08 16.77
N ASP A 55 -21.29 4.52 17.01
CA ASP A 55 -21.70 5.90 16.67
C ASP A 55 -20.88 6.98 17.40
N ARG A 56 -20.24 6.62 18.54
CA ARG A 56 -19.36 7.53 19.29
C ARG A 56 -17.92 7.52 18.77
N VAL A 57 -17.49 6.42 18.17
CA VAL A 57 -16.15 6.21 17.61
C VAL A 57 -16.32 5.65 16.20
N SER A 58 -16.68 6.55 15.30
CA SER A 58 -16.92 6.25 13.88
C SER A 58 -15.63 6.14 13.07
N TRP A 59 -14.51 6.65 13.59
CA TRP A 59 -13.17 6.56 12.99
C TRP A 59 -12.33 5.55 13.76
N GLY A 60 -12.46 4.29 13.37
CA GLY A 60 -11.70 3.18 13.93
C GLY A 60 -10.31 3.06 13.32
N LEU A 61 -9.85 1.81 13.19
CA LEU A 61 -8.53 1.48 12.67
C LEU A 61 -8.30 1.95 11.22
N TYR A 62 -9.34 2.10 10.40
CA TYR A 62 -9.18 2.52 9.01
C TYR A 62 -8.69 3.96 8.88
N ILE A 63 -9.39 4.92 9.48
CA ILE A 63 -9.00 6.34 9.42
C ILE A 63 -7.70 6.60 10.20
N SER A 64 -7.47 5.87 11.31
CA SER A 64 -6.18 5.95 12.03
C SER A 64 -5.01 5.49 11.16
N ASN A 65 -5.13 4.36 10.45
CA ASN A 65 -4.06 3.88 9.57
C ASN A 65 -3.90 4.75 8.32
N PHE A 66 -4.99 5.28 7.77
CA PHE A 66 -4.95 6.26 6.68
C PHE A 66 -4.08 7.47 7.05
N THR A 67 -4.37 8.13 8.17
CA THR A 67 -3.61 9.32 8.60
C THR A 67 -2.13 8.99 8.88
N PHE A 68 -1.85 7.81 9.44
CA PHE A 68 -0.49 7.31 9.62
C PHE A 68 0.26 7.17 8.29
N LEU A 69 -0.34 6.50 7.30
CA LEU A 69 0.28 6.29 6.00
C LEU A 69 0.44 7.57 5.18
N VAL A 70 -0.47 8.53 5.32
CA VAL A 70 -0.30 9.89 4.78
C VAL A 70 0.96 10.54 5.36
N GLY A 71 1.18 10.40 6.68
CA GLY A 71 2.41 10.86 7.33
C GLY A 71 3.68 10.18 6.81
N VAL A 72 3.62 8.86 6.61
CA VAL A 72 4.73 8.07 6.02
C VAL A 72 5.04 8.53 4.59
N ALA A 73 4.00 8.75 3.76
CA ALA A 73 4.16 9.26 2.40
C ALA A 73 4.78 10.67 2.39
N ALA A 74 4.35 11.56 3.29
CA ALA A 74 4.92 12.90 3.42
C ALA A 74 6.40 12.86 3.83
N ALA A 75 6.76 11.98 4.78
CA ALA A 75 8.16 11.79 5.19
C ALA A 75 9.03 11.25 4.04
N ALA A 76 8.50 10.33 3.23
CA ALA A 76 9.19 9.79 2.06
C ALA A 76 9.47 10.88 1.01
N VAL A 77 8.50 11.76 0.72
CA VAL A 77 8.68 12.89 -0.21
C VAL A 77 9.67 13.92 0.34
N MET A 78 9.69 14.15 1.65
CA MET A 78 10.67 15.05 2.29
C MET A 78 12.12 14.55 2.13
N LEU A 79 12.35 13.23 2.11
CA LEU A 79 13.68 12.67 1.81
C LEU A 79 14.09 12.88 0.35
N VAL A 80 13.12 13.02 -0.54
CA VAL A 80 13.31 13.15 -1.98
C VAL A 80 13.51 14.62 -2.41
N LEU A 81 13.03 15.58 -1.61
CA LEU A 81 13.10 17.00 -1.94
C LEU A 81 14.53 17.56 -2.10
N PRO A 82 15.51 17.23 -1.23
CA PRO A 82 16.86 17.79 -1.32
C PRO A 82 17.57 17.41 -2.62
N THR A 83 17.35 16.21 -3.16
CA THR A 83 18.02 15.75 -4.37
C THR A 83 17.54 16.47 -5.62
N TYR A 84 16.23 16.77 -5.70
CA TYR A 84 15.66 17.50 -6.82
C TYR A 84 16.08 18.97 -6.82
N ILE A 85 16.23 19.58 -5.63
CA ILE A 85 16.62 20.99 -5.48
C ILE A 85 18.13 21.18 -5.57
N LEU A 86 18.91 20.38 -4.83
CA LEU A 86 20.36 20.53 -4.69
C LEU A 86 21.15 19.78 -5.78
N LYS A 87 20.49 18.95 -6.61
CA LYS A 87 21.08 18.18 -7.72
C LYS A 87 22.29 17.32 -7.33
N ASP A 88 22.35 16.87 -6.09
CA ASP A 88 23.45 16.04 -5.60
C ASP A 88 23.23 14.56 -5.97
N VAL A 89 24.26 13.92 -6.55
CA VAL A 89 24.12 12.64 -7.27
C VAL A 89 24.07 11.42 -6.34
N ASP A 90 24.67 11.54 -5.15
CA ASP A 90 24.83 10.45 -4.18
C ASP A 90 23.51 9.95 -3.56
N PHE A 91 22.45 10.74 -3.62
CA PHE A 91 21.15 10.38 -3.04
C PHE A 91 20.17 9.74 -4.03
N SER A 92 20.52 9.64 -5.31
CA SER A 92 19.62 9.15 -6.37
C SER A 92 19.06 7.74 -6.11
N GLN A 93 19.84 6.86 -5.49
CA GLN A 93 19.38 5.51 -5.14
C GLN A 93 18.39 5.51 -3.96
N ALA A 94 18.59 6.37 -2.96
CA ALA A 94 17.67 6.52 -1.83
C ALA A 94 16.34 7.14 -2.26
N VAL A 95 16.40 8.08 -3.22
CA VAL A 95 15.22 8.72 -3.82
C VAL A 95 14.31 7.70 -4.50
N LEU A 96 14.87 6.79 -5.29
CA LEU A 96 14.10 5.78 -6.00
C LEU A 96 13.30 4.89 -5.03
N ILE A 97 13.92 4.51 -3.90
CA ILE A 97 13.26 3.74 -2.84
C ILE A 97 12.18 4.60 -2.16
N GLY A 98 12.48 5.86 -1.87
CA GLY A 98 11.54 6.82 -1.27
C GLY A 98 10.30 7.07 -2.13
N GLU A 99 10.47 7.25 -3.44
CA GLU A 99 9.37 7.42 -4.39
C GLU A 99 8.49 6.17 -4.47
N GLY A 100 9.09 4.98 -4.54
CA GLY A 100 8.35 3.71 -4.52
C GLY A 100 7.55 3.53 -3.23
N LEU A 101 8.12 3.92 -2.09
CA LEU A 101 7.44 3.89 -0.80
C LEU A 101 6.30 4.91 -0.73
N ALA A 102 6.49 6.13 -1.24
CA ALA A 102 5.45 7.15 -1.28
C ALA A 102 4.25 6.69 -2.11
N VAL A 103 4.49 6.13 -3.30
CA VAL A 103 3.42 5.63 -4.18
C VAL A 103 2.66 4.47 -3.55
N SER A 104 3.37 3.50 -2.97
CA SER A 104 2.71 2.37 -2.29
C SER A 104 1.91 2.80 -1.06
N ALA A 105 2.42 3.73 -0.26
CA ALA A 105 1.70 4.31 0.87
C ALA A 105 0.41 5.03 0.42
N LEU A 106 0.46 5.82 -0.66
CA LEU A 106 -0.71 6.50 -1.20
C LEU A 106 -1.77 5.54 -1.73
N ILE A 107 -1.38 4.46 -2.42
CA ILE A 107 -2.31 3.42 -2.86
C ILE A 107 -3.03 2.81 -1.65
N MET A 108 -2.29 2.53 -0.57
CA MET A 108 -2.88 1.96 0.65
C MET A 108 -3.78 2.97 1.38
N CYS A 109 -3.44 4.26 1.39
CA CYS A 109 -4.31 5.31 1.91
C CYS A 109 -5.66 5.33 1.19
N LEU A 110 -5.64 5.30 -0.14
CA LEU A 110 -6.86 5.27 -0.96
C LEU A 110 -7.67 4.00 -0.70
N ALA A 111 -7.00 2.85 -0.54
CA ALA A 111 -7.66 1.60 -0.19
C ALA A 111 -8.37 1.70 1.17
N PHE A 112 -7.73 2.24 2.20
CA PHE A 112 -8.33 2.39 3.53
C PHE A 112 -9.56 3.31 3.53
N VAL A 113 -9.50 4.44 2.82
CA VAL A 113 -10.65 5.34 2.67
C VAL A 113 -11.79 4.64 1.91
N THR A 114 -11.45 3.86 0.88
CA THR A 114 -12.44 3.11 0.10
C THR A 114 -13.15 2.05 0.96
N VAL A 115 -12.41 1.33 1.78
CA VAL A 115 -12.92 0.27 2.66
C VAL A 115 -13.75 0.83 3.84
N ASP A 116 -13.41 2.02 4.33
CA ASP A 116 -14.15 2.69 5.40
C ASP A 116 -15.54 3.17 4.93
N MET A 117 -15.73 3.41 3.64
CA MET A 117 -17.05 3.73 3.11
C MET A 117 -17.94 2.49 3.10
N GLY A 118 -19.05 2.51 3.84
CA GLY A 118 -20.00 1.39 3.92
C GLY A 118 -20.74 1.03 2.63
N GLY A 119 -20.45 1.69 1.52
CA GLY A 119 -20.98 1.38 0.19
C GLY A 119 -19.99 1.72 -0.92
N PRO A 120 -18.87 0.97 -1.06
CA PRO A 120 -17.81 1.28 -2.02
C PRO A 120 -18.29 1.15 -3.48
N ALA A 121 -19.40 0.47 -3.73
CA ALA A 121 -20.03 0.33 -5.05
C ALA A 121 -20.69 1.63 -5.58
N ARG A 122 -20.69 2.72 -4.81
CA ARG A 122 -21.27 4.02 -5.18
C ARG A 122 -20.25 5.12 -5.49
N LEU A 123 -18.95 4.80 -5.42
CA LEU A 123 -17.88 5.65 -5.97
C LEU A 123 -17.95 5.68 -7.50
#